data_AF-A0A522D1T8-F1
#
_entry.id   AF-A0A522D1T8-F1
#
_cell.length_a   1.000
_cell.length_b   1.000
_cell.length_c   1.000
_cell.angle_alpha   90.00
_cell.angle_beta   90.00
_cell.angle_gamma   90.00
#
_symmetry.space_group_name_H-M   'P 1'
#
loop_
_entity.id
_entity.type
_entity.pdbx_description
1 polymer ?
#
loop_
_entity_poly.entity_id
_entity_poly.type
_entity_poly.pdbx_seq_one_letter_code
_entity_poly.pdbx_strand_id
1 'polypeptide(L)'
;MDYFLNHIIEIINLIAVLFFMFFSSYFKKKGENLATKEDIKDITDIIENTKNKYISGIEELKARFVIYSDSNSKIQENARNSLIIFFEDCLLLLSEKLRFNYGNFPADGGKSLFEYQKSTEELFTKIYADHYRILLYFFENVEIKAAAAKIAVQMTYVAEIFRKDFGKVKTALINEMNSKNKEIYENAVIETNEISKQFFSKIVPERDKFHTLFNDYLQTLNKHMGVNMDFINNILKNNSL
;
A
#
# COMPACT_ATOMS: atom_id res chain seq x y z
N MET A 1 42.21 100.85 31.64
CA MET A 1 41.23 99.82 32.08
C MET A 1 40.37 99.35 30.92
N ASP A 2 39.85 100.24 30.08
CA ASP A 2 38.94 99.88 28.97
C ASP A 2 39.56 99.00 27.87
N TYR A 3 40.84 99.21 27.52
CA TYR A 3 41.52 98.41 26.49
C TYR A 3 41.76 96.94 26.91
N PHE A 4 42.03 96.72 28.19
CA PHE A 4 42.26 95.38 28.76
C PHE A 4 40.94 94.60 28.90
N LEU A 5 39.85 95.30 29.25
CA LEU A 5 38.51 94.72 29.33
C LEU A 5 38.00 94.28 27.94
N ASN A 6 38.25 95.07 26.90
CA ASN A 6 37.87 94.75 25.52
C ASN A 6 38.58 93.48 25.01
N HIS A 7 39.88 93.31 25.26
CA HIS A 7 40.59 92.08 24.90
C HIS A 7 40.10 90.85 25.68
N ILE A 8 39.70 90.99 26.94
CA ILE A 8 39.09 89.89 27.70
C ILE A 8 37.74 89.49 27.06
N ILE A 9 36.92 90.46 26.64
CA ILE A 9 35.64 90.20 25.97
C ILE A 9 35.87 89.51 24.61
N GLU A 10 36.87 89.93 23.84
CA GLU A 10 37.25 89.26 22.58
C GLU A 10 37.68 87.80 22.79
N ILE A 11 38.47 87.54 23.83
CA ILE A 11 38.88 86.17 24.19
C ILE A 11 37.67 85.33 24.62
N ILE A 12 36.76 85.88 25.42
CA ILE A 12 35.52 85.19 25.83
C ILE A 12 34.66 84.88 24.60
N ASN A 13 34.52 85.83 23.67
CA ASN A 13 33.78 85.62 22.43
C ASN A 13 34.43 84.54 21.55
N LEU A 14 35.76 84.53 21.45
CA LEU A 14 36.49 83.49 20.72
C LEU A 14 36.28 82.10 21.34
N ILE A 15 36.37 82.00 22.67
CA ILE A 15 36.12 80.75 23.41
C ILE A 15 34.66 80.30 23.23
N ALA A 16 33.69 81.22 23.30
CA ALA A 16 32.29 80.90 23.10
C ALA A 16 32.03 80.37 21.67
N VAL A 17 32.62 80.99 20.65
CA VAL A 17 32.50 80.54 19.25
C VAL A 17 33.12 79.15 19.05
N LEU A 18 34.31 78.89 19.62
CA LEU A 18 34.94 77.56 19.59
C LEU A 18 34.10 76.51 20.34
N PHE A 19 33.53 76.88 21.48
CA PHE A 19 32.66 76.01 22.27
C PHE A 19 31.39 75.65 21.48
N PHE A 20 30.72 76.62 20.85
CA PHE A 20 29.54 76.38 20.02
C PHE A 20 29.86 75.51 18.79
N MET A 21 31.00 75.73 18.13
CA MET A 21 31.45 74.89 17.01
C MET A 21 31.70 73.45 17.45
N PHE A 22 32.39 73.25 18.58
CA PHE A 22 32.64 71.92 19.13
C PHE A 22 31.34 71.20 19.53
N PHE A 23 30.43 71.90 20.21
CA PHE A 23 29.14 71.35 20.66
C PHE A 23 28.24 70.99 19.47
N SER A 24 28.20 71.84 18.43
CA SER A 24 27.49 71.57 17.18
C SER A 24 28.03 70.32 16.48
N SER A 25 29.35 70.23 16.32
CA SER A 25 30.00 69.06 15.72
C SER A 25 29.76 67.78 16.53
N TYR A 26 29.83 67.86 17.86
CA TYR A 26 29.57 66.73 18.76
C TYR A 26 28.13 66.22 18.64
N PHE A 27 27.13 67.11 18.69
CA PHE A 27 25.73 66.70 18.54
C PHE A 27 25.43 66.13 17.16
N LYS A 28 26.01 66.70 16.10
CA LYS A 28 25.90 66.16 14.75
C LYS A 28 26.44 64.73 14.70
N LYS A 29 27.64 64.50 15.23
CA LYS A 29 28.26 63.16 15.27
C LYS A 29 27.46 62.18 16.14
N LYS A 30 26.92 62.64 17.27
CA LYS A 30 26.06 61.84 18.15
C LYS A 30 24.76 61.45 17.45
N GLY A 31 24.14 62.37 16.69
CA GLY A 31 22.94 62.11 15.89
C GLY A 31 23.20 61.11 14.76
N GLU A 32 24.29 61.27 14.01
CA GLU A 32 24.73 60.31 12.98
C GLU A 32 24.94 58.91 13.56
N ASN A 33 25.61 58.82 14.72
CA ASN A 33 25.85 57.53 15.39
C ASN A 33 24.56 56.90 15.94
N LEU A 34 23.58 57.70 16.36
CA LEU A 34 22.29 57.21 16.84
C LEU A 34 21.46 56.65 15.67
N ALA A 35 21.34 57.41 14.58
CA ALA A 35 20.66 56.97 13.36
C ALA A 35 21.28 55.67 12.81
N THR A 36 22.62 55.59 12.76
CA THR A 36 23.32 54.37 12.33
C THR A 36 23.01 53.16 13.23
N LYS A 37 22.88 53.36 14.54
CA LYS A 37 22.52 52.28 15.48
C LYS A 37 21.08 51.80 15.27
N GLU A 38 20.16 52.72 15.02
CA GLU A 38 18.76 52.42 14.70
C GLU A 38 18.67 51.64 13.38
N ASP A 39 19.35 52.10 12.32
CA ASP A 39 19.41 51.40 11.03
C ASP A 39 19.96 49.97 11.16
N ILE A 40 21.04 49.78 11.93
CA ILE A 40 21.61 48.44 12.17
C ILE A 40 20.61 47.55 12.92
N LYS A 41 19.89 48.10 13.89
CA LYS A 41 18.86 47.37 14.64
C LYS A 41 17.73 46.95 13.71
N ASP A 42 17.20 47.85 12.91
CA ASP A 42 16.10 47.57 11.98
C ASP A 42 16.51 46.51 10.95
N ILE A 43 17.73 46.60 10.41
CA ILE A 43 18.29 45.56 9.52
C ILE A 43 18.39 44.22 10.24
N THR A 44 18.86 44.21 11.49
CA THR A 44 18.98 42.99 12.31
C THR A 44 17.61 42.36 12.53
N ASP A 45 16.61 43.15 12.90
CA ASP A 45 15.23 42.71 13.11
C ASP A 45 14.64 42.13 11.82
N ILE A 46 14.91 42.75 10.65
CA ILE A 46 14.48 42.21 9.34
C ILE A 46 15.16 40.86 9.05
N ILE A 47 16.47 40.75 9.29
CA ILE A 47 17.22 39.50 9.07
C ILE A 47 16.69 38.39 9.97
N GLU A 48 16.49 38.67 11.26
CA GLU A 48 16.00 37.70 12.22
C GLU A 48 14.57 37.26 11.89
N ASN A 49 13.69 38.20 11.55
CA ASN A 49 12.34 37.87 11.09
C ASN A 49 12.34 37.04 9.80
N THR A 50 13.23 37.34 8.86
CA THR A 50 13.37 36.59 7.60
C THR A 50 13.88 35.18 7.88
N LYS A 51 14.88 35.04 8.75
CA LYS A 51 15.41 33.75 9.19
C LYS A 51 14.33 32.92 9.90
N ASN A 52 13.56 33.53 10.80
CA ASN A 52 12.47 32.85 11.51
C ASN A 52 11.38 32.38 10.54
N LYS A 53 10.96 33.22 9.59
CA LYS A 53 10.02 32.82 8.53
C LYS A 53 10.55 31.65 7.69
N TYR A 54 11.83 31.66 7.36
CA TYR A 54 12.45 30.57 6.61
C TYR A 54 12.52 29.26 7.41
N ILE A 55 12.89 29.34 8.69
CA ILE A 55 12.90 28.18 9.61
C ILE A 55 11.50 27.59 9.73
N SER A 56 10.49 28.42 10.02
CA SER A 56 9.10 27.96 10.12
C SER A 56 8.59 27.35 8.81
N GLY A 57 8.93 27.95 7.66
CA GLY A 57 8.56 27.40 6.36
C GLY A 57 9.22 26.04 6.07
N ILE A 58 10.48 25.85 6.48
CA ILE A 58 11.18 24.56 6.38
C ILE A 58 10.52 23.50 7.28
N GLU A 59 10.19 23.84 8.52
CA GLU A 59 9.54 22.93 9.45
C GLU A 59 8.17 22.49 8.94
N GLU A 60 7.38 23.41 8.41
CA GLU A 60 6.10 23.10 7.78
C GLU A 60 6.26 22.17 6.57
N LEU A 61 7.22 22.48 5.68
CA LEU A 61 7.47 21.66 4.50
C LEU A 61 7.92 20.24 4.88
N LYS A 62 8.78 20.10 5.89
CA LYS A 62 9.20 18.80 6.42
C LYS A 62 8.02 18.02 6.99
N ALA A 63 7.16 18.66 7.77
CA ALA A 63 5.97 18.01 8.33
C ALA A 63 5.03 17.50 7.23
N ARG A 64 4.76 18.33 6.21
CA ARG A 64 3.95 17.93 5.04
C ARG A 64 4.59 16.79 4.26
N PHE A 65 5.91 16.83 4.07
CA PHE A 65 6.64 15.78 3.37
C PHE A 65 6.55 14.44 4.10
N VAL A 66 6.71 14.43 5.43
CA VAL A 66 6.55 13.20 6.25
C VAL A 66 5.15 12.62 6.09
N ILE A 67 4.10 13.45 6.22
CA ILE A 67 2.71 13.00 6.04
C ILE A 67 2.48 12.41 4.64
N TYR A 68 2.99 13.09 3.61
CA TYR A 68 2.88 12.63 2.23
C TYR A 68 3.63 11.31 2.00
N SER A 69 4.87 11.23 2.46
CA SER A 69 5.71 10.03 2.38
C SER A 69 5.05 8.83 3.07
N ASP A 70 4.53 9.03 4.29
CA ASP A 70 3.84 7.99 5.06
C ASP A 70 2.53 7.54 4.41
N SER A 71 1.80 8.48 3.80
CA SER A 71 0.58 8.14 3.06
C SER A 71 0.92 7.31 1.83
N ASN A 72 1.97 7.70 1.10
CA ASN A 72 2.40 7.02 -0.12
C ASN A 72 2.96 5.62 0.19
N SER A 73 3.71 5.45 1.28
CA SER A 73 4.23 4.15 1.72
C SER A 73 3.10 3.18 2.09
N LYS A 74 2.06 3.66 2.79
CA LYS A 74 0.85 2.86 3.10
C LYS A 74 0.10 2.43 1.84
N ILE A 75 -0.02 3.31 0.85
CA ILE A 75 -0.65 2.97 -0.43
C ILE A 75 0.15 1.87 -1.13
N GLN A 76 1.48 1.99 -1.17
CA GLN A 76 2.36 0.97 -1.76
C GLN A 76 2.28 -0.36 -1.00
N GLU A 77 2.23 -0.34 0.33
CA GLU A 77 2.05 -1.53 1.14
C GLU A 77 0.71 -2.22 0.85
N ASN A 78 -0.38 -1.46 0.81
CA ASN A 78 -1.71 -1.99 0.49
C ASN A 78 -1.76 -2.57 -0.93
N ALA A 79 -1.12 -1.91 -1.90
CA ALA A 79 -0.99 -2.41 -3.26
C ALA A 79 -0.25 -3.75 -3.28
N ARG A 80 0.90 -3.86 -2.60
CA ARG A 80 1.67 -5.10 -2.50
C ARG A 80 0.86 -6.22 -1.83
N ASN A 81 0.20 -5.91 -0.72
CA ASN A 81 -0.62 -6.86 0.01
C ASN A 81 -1.79 -7.37 -0.84
N SER A 82 -2.39 -6.52 -1.68
CA SER A 82 -3.47 -6.95 -2.57
C SER A 82 -3.03 -8.03 -3.57
N LEU A 83 -1.79 -7.95 -4.08
CA LEU A 83 -1.23 -8.96 -4.98
C LEU A 83 -0.99 -10.30 -4.27
N ILE A 84 -0.50 -10.25 -3.03
CA ILE A 84 -0.21 -11.42 -2.20
C ILE A 84 -1.52 -12.12 -1.80
N ILE A 85 -2.51 -11.37 -1.31
CA ILE A 85 -3.80 -11.94 -0.92
C ILE A 85 -4.47 -12.63 -2.11
N PHE A 86 -4.49 -11.97 -3.28
CA PHE A 86 -5.03 -12.57 -4.50
C PHE A 86 -4.31 -13.87 -4.88
N PHE A 87 -2.98 -13.89 -4.77
CA PHE A 87 -2.17 -15.10 -4.98
C PHE A 87 -2.55 -16.21 -4.00
N GLU A 88 -2.59 -15.91 -2.70
CA GLU A 88 -2.90 -16.87 -1.63
C GLU A 88 -4.28 -17.49 -1.80
N ASP A 89 -5.29 -16.68 -2.15
CA ASP A 89 -6.65 -17.17 -2.33
C ASP A 89 -6.80 -18.04 -3.59
N CYS A 90 -6.11 -17.67 -4.68
CA CYS A 90 -6.04 -18.52 -5.87
C CYS A 90 -5.33 -19.85 -5.57
N LEU A 91 -4.24 -19.81 -4.80
CA LEU A 91 -3.51 -21.00 -4.36
C LEU A 91 -4.40 -21.89 -3.50
N LEU A 92 -5.08 -21.32 -2.50
CA LEU A 92 -6.00 -22.05 -1.62
C LEU A 92 -7.12 -22.73 -2.41
N LEU A 93 -7.67 -22.04 -3.42
CA LEU A 93 -8.67 -22.62 -4.29
C LEU A 93 -8.11 -23.83 -5.06
N LEU A 94 -6.90 -23.70 -5.62
CA LEU A 94 -6.26 -24.76 -6.41
C LEU A 94 -5.79 -25.95 -5.57
N SER A 95 -5.14 -25.70 -4.44
CA SER A 95 -4.48 -26.73 -3.63
C SER A 95 -5.48 -27.48 -2.77
N GLU A 96 -6.43 -26.76 -2.17
CA GLU A 96 -7.44 -27.34 -1.32
C GLU A 96 -8.70 -27.59 -2.15
N LYS A 97 -9.43 -26.54 -2.53
CA LYS A 97 -10.83 -26.65 -3.01
C LYS A 97 -11.01 -27.37 -4.35
N LEU A 98 -10.02 -27.41 -5.24
CA LEU A 98 -10.18 -28.03 -6.56
C LEU A 98 -9.39 -29.34 -6.76
N ARG A 99 -8.65 -29.79 -5.73
CA ARG A 99 -7.93 -31.08 -5.70
C ARG A 99 -8.62 -32.07 -4.77
N PHE A 100 -9.91 -32.31 -4.98
CA PHE A 100 -10.71 -33.11 -4.05
C PHE A 100 -10.93 -34.57 -4.47
N ASN A 101 -10.86 -35.44 -3.46
CA ASN A 101 -11.43 -36.79 -3.47
C ASN A 101 -12.62 -36.80 -2.48
N TYR A 102 -13.83 -37.04 -2.99
CA TYR A 102 -15.05 -37.00 -2.18
C TYR A 102 -15.17 -38.13 -1.15
N GLY A 103 -14.34 -39.18 -1.24
CA GLY A 103 -14.35 -40.29 -0.29
C GLY A 103 -13.86 -39.94 1.13
N ASN A 104 -13.28 -38.75 1.33
CA ASN A 104 -12.74 -38.33 2.62
C ASN A 104 -13.75 -37.59 3.51
N PHE A 105 -14.98 -37.36 3.05
CA PHE A 105 -15.99 -36.67 3.85
C PHE A 105 -16.58 -37.60 4.92
N PRO A 106 -16.75 -37.12 6.17
CA PRO A 106 -17.38 -37.92 7.21
C PRO A 106 -18.85 -38.15 6.90
N ALA A 107 -19.39 -39.29 7.34
CA ALA A 107 -20.81 -39.61 7.28
C ALA A 107 -21.60 -38.81 8.34
N ASP A 108 -21.74 -37.49 8.13
CA ASP A 108 -22.32 -36.54 9.08
C ASP A 108 -23.66 -35.95 8.61
N GLY A 109 -24.37 -36.69 7.76
CA GLY A 109 -25.62 -36.22 7.15
C GLY A 109 -25.42 -35.10 6.12
N GLY A 110 -24.18 -34.89 5.64
CA GLY A 110 -23.85 -33.89 4.64
C GLY A 110 -23.50 -32.52 5.19
N LYS A 111 -23.33 -32.38 6.50
CA LYS A 111 -22.92 -31.12 7.13
C LYS A 111 -21.55 -30.68 6.61
N SER A 112 -20.56 -31.57 6.57
CA SER A 112 -19.22 -31.25 6.06
C SER A 112 -19.24 -30.90 4.57
N LEU A 113 -20.11 -31.54 3.78
CA LEU A 113 -20.29 -31.21 2.35
C LEU A 113 -20.94 -29.83 2.14
N PHE A 114 -21.88 -29.46 3.02
CA PHE A 114 -22.49 -28.12 2.99
C PHE A 114 -21.47 -27.03 3.34
N GLU A 115 -20.71 -27.20 4.42
CA GLU A 115 -19.65 -26.25 4.80
C GLU A 115 -18.56 -26.15 3.73
N TYR A 116 -18.23 -27.27 3.09
CA TYR A 116 -17.34 -27.28 1.94
C TYR A 116 -17.90 -26.44 0.78
N GLN A 117 -19.17 -26.64 0.40
CA GLN A 117 -19.81 -25.85 -0.65
C GLN A 117 -19.76 -24.36 -0.32
N LYS A 118 -20.21 -24.00 0.89
CA LYS A 118 -20.27 -22.61 1.36
C LYS A 118 -18.89 -21.95 1.33
N SER A 119 -17.90 -22.58 1.96
CA SER A 119 -16.53 -22.04 2.00
C SER A 119 -15.88 -21.91 0.62
N THR A 120 -16.25 -22.78 -0.33
CA THR A 120 -15.77 -22.69 -1.72
C THR A 120 -16.43 -21.52 -2.45
N GLU A 121 -17.73 -21.31 -2.27
CA GLU A 121 -18.46 -20.18 -2.87
C GLU A 121 -18.01 -18.82 -2.29
N GLU A 122 -17.73 -18.77 -0.99
CA GLU A 122 -17.12 -17.61 -0.33
C GLU A 122 -15.74 -17.30 -0.93
N LEU A 123 -14.91 -18.33 -1.15
CA LEU A 123 -13.59 -18.15 -1.76
C LEU A 123 -13.67 -17.64 -3.20
N PHE A 124 -14.61 -18.11 -4.02
CA PHE A 124 -14.84 -17.53 -5.35
C PHE A 124 -15.14 -16.04 -5.27
N THR A 125 -16.02 -15.64 -4.34
CA THR A 125 -16.39 -14.24 -4.14
C THR A 125 -15.19 -13.40 -3.68
N LYS A 126 -14.37 -13.96 -2.78
CA LYS A 126 -13.16 -13.31 -2.27
C LYS A 126 -12.16 -13.04 -3.39
N ILE A 127 -11.86 -14.04 -4.23
CA ILE A 127 -10.93 -13.90 -5.36
C ILE A 127 -11.40 -12.81 -6.34
N TYR A 128 -12.69 -12.69 -6.61
CA TYR A 128 -13.20 -11.56 -7.42
C TYR A 128 -12.96 -10.21 -6.76
N ALA A 129 -13.25 -10.09 -5.46
CA ALA A 129 -13.03 -8.86 -4.72
C ALA A 129 -11.55 -8.46 -4.76
N ASP A 130 -10.64 -9.42 -4.58
CA ASP A 130 -9.21 -9.18 -4.62
C ASP A 130 -8.71 -8.81 -6.01
N HIS A 131 -9.26 -9.41 -7.06
CA HIS A 131 -9.00 -8.97 -8.44
C HIS A 131 -9.34 -7.49 -8.63
N TYR A 132 -10.51 -7.03 -8.19
CA TYR A 132 -10.88 -5.61 -8.29
C TYR A 132 -9.99 -4.70 -7.44
N ARG A 133 -9.51 -5.16 -6.27
CA ARG A 133 -8.51 -4.42 -5.49
C ARG A 133 -7.22 -4.20 -6.26
N ILE A 134 -6.74 -5.20 -7.00
CA ILE A 134 -5.58 -5.04 -7.88
C ILE A 134 -5.84 -3.97 -8.93
N LEU A 135 -7.02 -3.95 -9.56
CA LEU A 135 -7.36 -2.93 -10.57
C LEU A 135 -7.35 -1.50 -9.99
N LEU A 136 -7.75 -1.33 -8.73
CA LEU A 136 -7.75 -0.04 -8.05
C LEU A 136 -6.33 0.48 -7.78
N TYR A 137 -5.42 -0.39 -7.32
CA TYR A 137 -4.07 0.02 -6.96
C TYR A 137 -3.11 0.13 -8.16
N PHE A 138 -3.30 -0.67 -9.20
CA PHE A 138 -2.34 -0.81 -10.30
C PHE A 138 -2.83 -0.18 -11.62
N PHE A 139 -3.35 1.05 -11.57
CA PHE A 139 -3.95 1.71 -12.74
C PHE A 139 -3.04 1.73 -13.98
N GLU A 140 -1.73 1.94 -13.82
CA GLU A 140 -0.78 2.04 -14.94
C GLU A 140 -0.10 0.71 -15.30
N ASN A 141 -0.07 -0.29 -14.41
CA ASN A 141 0.62 -1.55 -14.67
C ASN A 141 -0.27 -2.52 -15.45
N VAL A 142 -0.14 -2.51 -16.78
CA VAL A 142 -0.96 -3.31 -17.69
C VAL A 142 -0.69 -4.81 -17.54
N GLU A 143 0.56 -5.23 -17.30
CA GLU A 143 0.96 -6.64 -17.30
C GLU A 143 0.34 -7.42 -16.12
N ILE A 144 0.49 -6.92 -14.89
CA ILE A 144 -0.03 -7.59 -13.68
C ILE A 144 -1.57 -7.63 -13.68
N LYS A 145 -2.22 -6.55 -14.14
CA LYS A 145 -3.67 -6.48 -14.27
C LYS A 145 -4.19 -7.47 -15.29
N ALA A 146 -3.54 -7.57 -16.46
CA ALA A 146 -3.95 -8.49 -17.50
C ALA A 146 -3.82 -9.94 -17.03
N ALA A 147 -2.74 -10.28 -16.31
CA ALA A 147 -2.57 -11.60 -15.74
C ALA A 147 -3.66 -11.93 -14.70
N ALA A 148 -3.93 -11.02 -13.76
CA ALA A 148 -5.01 -11.19 -12.76
C ALA A 148 -6.41 -11.28 -13.39
N ALA A 149 -6.67 -10.51 -14.46
CA ALA A 149 -7.95 -10.53 -15.17
C ALA A 149 -8.21 -11.88 -15.86
N LYS A 150 -7.19 -12.49 -16.48
CA LYS A 150 -7.31 -13.82 -17.08
C LYS A 150 -7.72 -14.87 -16.04
N ILE A 151 -7.11 -14.82 -14.85
CA ILE A 151 -7.48 -15.68 -13.71
C ILE A 151 -8.93 -15.46 -13.30
N ALA A 152 -9.35 -14.20 -13.11
CA ALA A 152 -10.71 -13.88 -12.70
C ALA A 152 -11.76 -14.37 -13.72
N VAL A 153 -11.49 -14.20 -15.02
CA VAL A 153 -12.36 -14.72 -16.09
C VAL A 153 -12.44 -16.24 -16.00
N GLN A 154 -11.30 -16.94 -15.92
CA GLN A 154 -11.26 -18.39 -15.86
C GLN A 154 -11.95 -18.95 -14.60
N MET A 155 -11.81 -18.25 -13.47
CA MET A 155 -12.50 -18.60 -12.24
C MET A 155 -14.02 -18.52 -12.37
N THR A 156 -14.54 -17.62 -13.20
CA THR A 156 -15.98 -17.57 -13.53
C THR A 156 -16.49 -18.90 -14.05
N TYR A 157 -15.80 -19.48 -15.03
CA TYR A 157 -16.20 -20.77 -15.60
C TYR A 157 -16.14 -21.89 -14.55
N VAL A 158 -15.09 -21.92 -13.73
CA VAL A 158 -14.98 -22.90 -12.63
C VAL A 158 -16.12 -22.74 -11.62
N ALA A 159 -16.41 -21.51 -11.21
CA ALA A 159 -17.46 -21.21 -10.24
C ALA A 159 -18.86 -21.51 -10.77
N GLU A 160 -19.12 -21.24 -12.05
CA GLU A 160 -20.38 -21.59 -12.72
C GLU A 160 -20.62 -23.10 -12.74
N ILE A 161 -19.62 -23.88 -13.14
CA ILE A 161 -19.70 -25.35 -13.14
C ILE A 161 -19.94 -25.85 -11.71
N PHE A 162 -19.18 -25.32 -10.75
CA PHE A 162 -19.33 -25.70 -9.34
C PHE A 162 -20.75 -25.42 -8.83
N ARG A 163 -21.26 -24.19 -8.96
CA ARG A 163 -22.59 -23.80 -8.48
C ARG A 163 -23.71 -24.61 -9.15
N LYS A 164 -23.57 -24.91 -10.44
CA LYS A 164 -24.59 -25.62 -11.22
C LYS A 164 -24.65 -27.11 -10.90
N ASP A 165 -23.49 -27.76 -10.79
CA ASP A 165 -23.41 -29.22 -10.82
C ASP A 165 -22.98 -29.83 -9.47
N PHE A 166 -22.27 -29.10 -8.58
CA PHE A 166 -21.82 -29.66 -7.30
C PHE A 166 -22.98 -30.05 -6.37
N GLY A 167 -24.11 -29.33 -6.43
CA GLY A 167 -25.30 -29.68 -5.66
C GLY A 167 -25.77 -31.12 -5.91
N LYS A 168 -25.67 -31.60 -7.15
CA LYS A 168 -26.04 -32.97 -7.53
C LYS A 168 -25.05 -33.99 -6.94
N VAL A 169 -23.75 -33.70 -7.03
CA VAL A 169 -22.68 -34.52 -6.44
C VAL A 169 -22.90 -34.66 -4.93
N LYS A 170 -23.16 -33.53 -4.26
CA LYS A 170 -23.45 -33.50 -2.82
C LYS A 170 -24.65 -34.38 -2.46
N THR A 171 -25.76 -34.26 -3.16
CA THR A 171 -26.95 -35.08 -2.90
C THR A 171 -26.69 -36.56 -3.10
N ALA A 172 -25.98 -36.94 -4.16
CA ALA A 172 -25.62 -38.34 -4.43
C ALA A 172 -24.74 -38.92 -3.31
N LEU A 173 -23.71 -38.20 -2.88
CA LEU A 173 -22.85 -38.59 -1.76
C LEU A 173 -23.62 -38.77 -0.44
N ILE A 174 -24.56 -37.86 -0.15
CA ILE A 174 -25.40 -37.97 1.05
C ILE A 174 -26.28 -39.22 0.98
N ASN A 175 -26.84 -39.55 -0.18
CA ASN A 175 -27.65 -40.75 -0.37
C ASN A 175 -26.82 -42.03 -0.19
N GLU A 176 -25.61 -42.05 -0.75
CA GLU A 176 -24.65 -43.15 -0.58
C GLU A 176 -24.31 -43.36 0.90
N MET A 177 -23.93 -42.30 1.62
CA MET A 177 -23.58 -42.35 3.05
C MET A 177 -24.73 -42.79 3.96
N ASN A 178 -25.98 -42.48 3.59
CA ASN A 178 -27.18 -42.79 4.38
C ASN A 178 -27.81 -44.15 4.02
N SER A 179 -27.20 -44.92 3.12
CA SER A 179 -27.74 -46.20 2.65
C SER A 179 -27.79 -47.24 3.78
N LYS A 180 -28.98 -47.80 4.02
CA LYS A 180 -29.26 -48.67 5.18
C LYS A 180 -28.99 -50.16 4.95
N ASN A 181 -28.93 -50.59 3.69
CA ASN A 181 -28.66 -51.97 3.33
C ASN A 181 -27.71 -52.03 2.12
N LYS A 182 -27.15 -53.22 1.88
CA LYS A 182 -26.12 -53.44 0.88
C LYS A 182 -26.59 -53.14 -0.56
N GLU A 183 -27.80 -53.55 -0.92
CA GLU A 183 -28.34 -53.36 -2.28
C GLU A 183 -28.60 -51.88 -2.59
N ILE A 184 -29.15 -51.11 -1.64
CA ILE A 184 -29.36 -49.67 -1.78
C ILE A 184 -28.01 -48.95 -1.86
N TYR A 185 -27.03 -49.37 -1.05
CA TYR A 185 -25.68 -48.83 -1.09
C TYR A 185 -25.01 -49.05 -2.45
N GLU A 186 -25.06 -50.28 -2.99
CA GLU A 186 -24.47 -50.60 -4.30
C GLU A 186 -25.06 -49.75 -5.43
N ASN A 187 -26.38 -49.56 -5.43
CA ASN A 187 -27.05 -48.68 -6.40
C ASN A 187 -26.65 -47.20 -6.22
N ALA A 188 -26.57 -46.72 -4.97
CA ALA A 188 -26.17 -45.35 -4.66
C ALA A 188 -24.71 -45.08 -5.08
N VAL A 189 -23.80 -46.04 -4.90
CA VAL A 189 -22.40 -45.94 -5.36
C VAL A 189 -22.33 -45.79 -6.88
N ILE A 190 -23.12 -46.55 -7.65
CA ILE A 190 -23.17 -46.43 -9.12
C ILE A 190 -23.65 -45.04 -9.53
N GLU A 191 -24.73 -44.55 -8.91
CA GLU A 191 -25.26 -43.21 -9.17
C GLU A 191 -24.27 -42.10 -8.83
N THR A 192 -23.65 -42.16 -7.64
CA THR A 192 -22.62 -41.20 -7.21
C THR A 192 -21.44 -41.17 -8.18
N ASN A 193 -20.97 -42.33 -8.63
CA ASN A 193 -19.85 -42.44 -9.56
C ASN A 193 -20.18 -41.77 -10.90
N GLU A 194 -21.36 -42.03 -11.47
CA GLU A 194 -21.77 -41.42 -12.73
C GLU A 194 -21.92 -39.90 -12.62
N ILE A 195 -22.58 -39.41 -11.56
CA ILE A 195 -22.75 -37.97 -11.33
C ILE A 195 -21.39 -37.29 -11.10
N SER A 196 -20.52 -37.89 -10.29
CA SER A 196 -19.18 -37.36 -10.02
C SER A 196 -18.33 -37.32 -11.29
N LYS A 197 -18.39 -38.37 -12.12
CA LYS A 197 -17.68 -38.43 -13.41
C LYS A 197 -18.14 -37.31 -14.35
N GLN A 198 -19.45 -37.07 -14.44
CA GLN A 198 -19.99 -35.97 -15.24
C GLN A 198 -19.51 -34.61 -14.73
N PHE A 199 -19.51 -34.40 -13.41
CA PHE A 199 -18.99 -33.17 -12.82
C PHE A 199 -17.50 -32.97 -13.13
N PHE A 200 -16.67 -33.98 -12.85
CA PHE A 200 -15.23 -33.93 -13.09
C PHE A 200 -14.88 -33.70 -14.56
N SER A 201 -15.62 -34.30 -15.49
CA SER A 201 -15.41 -34.10 -16.93
C SER A 201 -15.55 -32.65 -17.37
N LYS A 202 -16.31 -31.83 -16.61
CA LYS A 202 -16.51 -30.40 -16.89
C LYS A 202 -15.52 -29.53 -16.11
N ILE A 203 -15.34 -29.77 -14.81
CA ILE A 203 -14.55 -28.87 -13.97
C ILE A 203 -13.04 -29.06 -14.12
N VAL A 204 -12.57 -30.28 -14.41
CA VAL A 204 -11.12 -30.57 -14.51
C VAL A 204 -10.45 -29.77 -15.63
N PRO A 205 -10.97 -29.72 -16.86
CA PRO A 205 -10.38 -28.90 -17.93
C PRO A 205 -10.29 -27.42 -17.56
N GLU A 206 -11.33 -26.87 -16.92
CA GLU A 206 -11.37 -25.46 -16.53
C GLU A 206 -10.45 -25.16 -15.34
N ARG A 207 -10.30 -26.10 -14.40
CA ARG A 207 -9.30 -26.03 -13.32
C ARG A 207 -7.89 -26.06 -13.88
N ASP A 208 -7.60 -26.90 -14.86
CA ASP A 208 -6.24 -27.03 -15.40
C ASP A 208 -5.84 -25.79 -16.21
N LYS A 209 -6.79 -25.18 -16.93
CA LYS A 209 -6.62 -23.83 -17.49
C LYS A 209 -6.38 -22.79 -16.40
N PHE A 210 -7.15 -22.81 -15.31
CA PHE A 210 -6.97 -21.92 -14.17
C PHE A 210 -5.57 -22.05 -13.57
N HIS A 211 -5.08 -23.28 -13.36
CA HIS A 211 -3.73 -23.56 -12.87
C HIS A 211 -2.65 -23.01 -13.80
N THR A 212 -2.84 -23.13 -15.11
CA THR A 212 -1.90 -22.58 -16.11
C THR A 212 -1.82 -21.06 -15.99
N LEU A 213 -2.97 -20.39 -15.97
CA LEU A 213 -3.05 -18.92 -15.81
C LEU A 213 -2.52 -18.45 -14.46
N PHE A 214 -2.71 -19.24 -13.40
CA PHE A 214 -2.14 -18.98 -12.09
C PHE A 214 -0.60 -18.99 -12.12
N ASN A 215 0.02 -19.93 -12.83
CA ASN A 215 1.46 -19.96 -13.00
C ASN A 215 1.98 -18.77 -13.82
N ASP A 216 1.26 -18.37 -14.87
CA ASP A 216 1.61 -17.17 -15.65
C ASP A 216 1.55 -15.90 -14.78
N TYR A 217 0.53 -15.80 -13.92
CA TYR A 217 0.43 -14.71 -12.95
C TYR A 217 1.56 -14.75 -11.92
N LEU A 218 1.93 -15.92 -11.40
CA LEU A 218 3.05 -16.04 -10.47
C LEU A 218 4.37 -15.56 -11.11
N GLN A 219 4.63 -15.90 -12.38
CA GLN A 219 5.79 -15.39 -13.10
C GLN A 219 5.74 -13.85 -13.23
N THR A 220 4.58 -13.32 -13.59
CA THR A 220 4.36 -11.87 -13.72
C THR A 220 4.54 -11.17 -12.36
N LEU A 221 4.03 -11.77 -11.29
CA LEU A 221 4.14 -11.27 -9.93
C LEU A 221 5.59 -11.26 -9.45
N ASN A 222 6.34 -12.34 -9.69
CA ASN A 222 7.76 -12.42 -9.33
C ASN A 222 8.57 -11.33 -10.04
N LYS A 223 8.34 -11.14 -11.33
CA LYS A 223 8.94 -10.05 -12.12
C LYS A 223 8.59 -8.68 -11.55
N HIS A 224 7.32 -8.46 -11.21
CA HIS A 224 6.85 -7.18 -10.67
C HIS A 224 7.45 -6.87 -9.28
N MET A 225 7.54 -7.89 -8.42
CA MET A 225 8.03 -7.75 -7.05
C MET A 225 9.56 -7.62 -6.97
N GLY A 226 10.26 -7.71 -8.11
CA GLY A 226 11.72 -7.63 -8.15
C GLY A 226 12.40 -8.76 -7.36
N VAL A 227 11.68 -9.86 -7.11
CA VAL A 227 12.24 -11.03 -6.43
C VAL A 227 13.19 -11.67 -7.42
N ASN A 228 14.48 -11.41 -7.26
CA ASN A 228 15.51 -11.99 -8.09
C ASN A 228 15.51 -13.51 -7.85
N MET A 229 15.01 -14.27 -8.84
CA MET A 229 15.01 -15.74 -8.78
C MET A 229 16.42 -16.30 -8.59
N ASP A 230 17.47 -15.57 -8.96
CA ASP A 230 18.86 -15.96 -8.70
C ASP A 230 19.22 -15.88 -7.21
N PHE A 231 18.62 -14.95 -6.45
CA PHE A 231 18.82 -14.85 -5.00
C PHE A 231 18.11 -16.00 -4.27
N ILE A 232 16.87 -16.33 -4.65
CA ILE A 232 16.14 -17.48 -4.08
C ILE A 232 16.81 -18.80 -4.47
N ASN A 233 17.22 -18.97 -5.73
CA ASN A 233 17.93 -20.17 -6.17
C ASN A 233 19.30 -20.34 -5.49
N ASN A 234 20.00 -19.24 -5.15
CA ASN A 234 21.22 -19.28 -4.36
C ASN A 234 20.97 -19.65 -2.89
N ILE A 235 19.87 -19.18 -2.28
CA ILE A 235 19.47 -19.59 -0.92
C ILE A 235 19.07 -21.08 -0.88
N LEU A 236 18.36 -21.58 -1.90
CA LEU A 236 17.96 -22.98 -1.97
C LEU A 236 19.14 -23.92 -2.25
N LYS A 237 20.13 -23.48 -3.04
CA LYS A 237 21.40 -24.22 -3.24
C LYS A 237 22.29 -24.24 -2.00
N ASN A 238 22.27 -23.18 -1.19
CA ASN A 238 23.10 -23.07 0.01
C ASN A 238 22.49 -23.75 1.25
N ASN A 239 21.22 -24.14 1.19
CA ASN A 239 20.52 -24.85 2.26
C ASN A 239 20.29 -26.36 1.96
N SER A 240 20.89 -26.90 0.91
CA SER A 240 21.03 -28.35 0.71
C SER A 240 22.40 -28.82 1.22
N LEU A 241 22.50 -28.97 2.54
CA LEU A 241 23.51 -29.78 3.24
C LEU A 241 22.78 -30.75 4.16
#